data_AF-A0A1C3JXX0-F1
#
_entry.id   AF-A0A1C3JXX0-F1
#
_cell.length_a   1.000
_cell.length_b   1.000
_cell.length_c   1.000
_cell.angle_alpha   90.00
_cell.angle_beta   90.00
_cell.angle_gamma   90.00
#
_symmetry.space_group_name_H-M   'P 1'
#
loop_
_entity.id
_entity.type
_entity.pdbx_description
1 polymer ?
#
loop_
_entity_poly.entity_id
_entity_poly.type
_entity_poly.pdbx_seq_one_letter_code
_entity_poly.pdbx_strand_id
1 'polypeptide(L)'
;MWQTHAAIDGHAQYQLHVQLGDPAPKSQAKAALLIVAFLDERGAVMAGPYPGLLYSRQLSQHFRYVAASREPDREKLPAIAVQPPAGAAAVALALVPWWCSAELTLRAPPRLAPRVAGPGELSRLEVDDPVAAQRACRAALAQAPGDWRLLAYATGLAERQGDAAWLQACATAVLESSAPGPAIARARVALSRLDELSTDWLPLPPPCPAAVPGGPRRQARVPGVLHWVGEADGTTGDAVSVQARPPVRGWRQVTVTPLEYVAAAQPAGPWRKGRAPAQSPPGRRAAACYALDCLSAQGVEAVARTDVMTLDVLLAWRICRDEEVAMIHAHPGRRGYDLMLRALALGRLSGLPVVYEYESARAGPRGSLGECWPADSSLSRLQQAQDSRCLRAADAVLVRRAEDGDRARQAGVAADRIVVVGDAATEADAATLARVYAMAGASRKAVADTP
;
A
#
# COMPACT_ATOMS: atom_id res chain seq x y z
N MET A 1 -17.08 -45.59 -24.05
CA MET A 1 -17.92 -44.37 -23.99
C MET A 1 -17.93 -43.91 -22.54
N TRP A 2 -17.72 -42.62 -22.26
CA TRP A 2 -17.75 -42.07 -20.91
C TRP A 2 -18.83 -40.99 -20.82
N GLN A 3 -19.54 -40.90 -19.69
CA GLN A 3 -20.60 -39.94 -19.46
C GLN A 3 -20.57 -39.45 -18.01
N THR A 4 -20.89 -38.18 -17.77
CA THR A 4 -21.09 -37.64 -16.42
C THR A 4 -22.08 -36.48 -16.40
N HIS A 5 -22.59 -36.19 -15.20
CA HIS A 5 -23.33 -34.98 -14.89
C HIS A 5 -22.60 -34.22 -13.78
N ALA A 6 -22.48 -32.91 -13.92
CA ALA A 6 -21.88 -32.06 -12.89
C ALA A 6 -22.76 -30.84 -12.64
N ALA A 7 -22.93 -30.48 -11.37
CA ALA A 7 -23.51 -29.20 -11.00
C ALA A 7 -22.57 -28.07 -11.40
N ILE A 8 -23.14 -26.98 -11.90
CA ILE A 8 -22.40 -25.80 -12.35
C ILE A 8 -23.15 -24.53 -11.97
N ASP A 9 -22.42 -23.41 -11.93
CA ASP A 9 -22.96 -22.08 -11.83
C ASP A 9 -23.06 -21.48 -13.24
N GLY A 10 -24.28 -21.09 -13.64
CA GLY A 10 -24.57 -20.45 -14.93
C GLY A 10 -23.85 -19.13 -15.17
N HIS A 11 -23.21 -18.55 -14.15
CA HIS A 11 -22.42 -17.33 -14.24
C HIS A 11 -20.90 -17.58 -14.25
N ALA A 12 -20.45 -18.80 -13.96
CA ALA A 12 -19.04 -19.16 -13.94
C ALA A 12 -18.58 -19.70 -15.31
N GLN A 13 -17.30 -19.53 -15.62
CA GLN A 13 -16.67 -20.23 -16.74
C GLN A 13 -15.99 -21.49 -16.24
N TYR A 14 -15.89 -22.52 -17.09
CA TYR A 14 -15.27 -23.79 -16.73
C TYR A 14 -14.19 -24.20 -17.74
N GLN A 15 -13.25 -25.00 -17.26
CA GLN A 15 -12.27 -25.73 -18.07
C GLN A 15 -12.50 -27.23 -17.87
N LEU A 16 -12.70 -27.93 -18.99
CA LEU A 16 -12.74 -29.38 -19.00
C LEU A 16 -11.37 -29.92 -19.40
N HIS A 17 -10.77 -30.71 -18.52
CA HIS A 17 -9.53 -31.43 -18.76
C HIS A 17 -9.85 -32.86 -19.18
N VAL A 18 -9.44 -33.22 -20.40
CA VAL A 18 -9.61 -34.56 -20.95
C VAL A 18 -8.25 -35.07 -21.39
N GLN A 19 -7.87 -36.27 -20.92
CA GLN A 19 -6.61 -36.91 -21.29
C GLN A 19 -6.88 -38.22 -22.03
N LEU A 20 -6.63 -38.19 -23.34
CA LEU A 20 -6.77 -39.33 -24.23
C LEU A 20 -5.39 -39.76 -24.72
N GLY A 21 -5.09 -41.05 -24.62
CA GLY A 21 -3.93 -41.68 -25.24
C GLY A 21 -4.36 -42.53 -26.42
N ASP A 22 -3.69 -42.36 -27.55
CA ASP A 22 -3.85 -43.20 -28.74
C ASP A 22 -2.46 -43.39 -29.38
N PRO A 23 -1.88 -44.61 -29.36
CA PRO A 23 -0.54 -44.86 -29.89
C PRO A 23 -0.47 -44.79 -31.42
N ALA A 24 -1.60 -44.97 -32.12
CA ALA A 24 -1.67 -44.96 -33.57
C ALA A 24 -2.89 -44.14 -34.08
N PRO A 25 -2.99 -42.85 -33.73
CA PRO A 25 -4.19 -42.07 -33.99
C PRO A 25 -4.34 -41.83 -35.48
N LYS A 26 -5.53 -42.15 -36.00
CA LYS A 26 -5.94 -41.79 -37.38
C LYS A 26 -5.96 -40.27 -37.56
N SER A 27 -6.25 -39.51 -36.50
CA SER A 27 -6.08 -38.07 -36.43
C SER A 27 -5.72 -37.63 -35.01
N GLN A 28 -4.61 -36.90 -34.86
CA GLN A 28 -4.19 -36.38 -33.55
C GLN A 28 -5.18 -35.35 -32.98
N ALA A 29 -5.83 -34.54 -33.81
CA ALA A 29 -6.71 -33.45 -33.37
C ALA A 29 -8.19 -33.83 -33.19
N LYS A 30 -8.62 -35.00 -33.69
CA LYS A 30 -10.05 -35.40 -33.78
C LYS A 30 -10.32 -36.84 -33.32
N ALA A 31 -9.59 -37.31 -32.33
CA ALA A 31 -9.69 -38.69 -31.85
C ALA A 31 -11.07 -39.01 -31.25
N ALA A 32 -11.69 -38.06 -30.54
CA ALA A 32 -13.00 -38.24 -29.91
C ALA A 32 -13.90 -37.00 -30.08
N LEU A 33 -15.20 -37.21 -29.87
CA LEU A 33 -16.20 -36.15 -29.72
C LEU A 33 -16.52 -35.98 -28.23
N LEU A 34 -16.36 -34.76 -27.74
CA LEU A 34 -16.95 -34.31 -26.48
C LEU A 34 -18.30 -33.68 -26.78
N ILE A 35 -19.36 -34.33 -26.33
CA ILE A 35 -20.72 -33.84 -26.39
C ILE A 35 -21.02 -33.08 -25.10
N VAL A 36 -21.67 -31.92 -25.22
CA VAL A 36 -22.01 -31.04 -24.10
C VAL A 36 -23.48 -30.65 -24.20
N ALA A 37 -24.22 -30.79 -23.09
CA ALA A 37 -25.57 -30.27 -22.94
C ALA A 37 -25.71 -29.58 -21.58
N PHE A 38 -26.27 -28.37 -21.56
CA PHE A 38 -26.57 -27.66 -20.32
C PHE A 38 -28.01 -27.92 -19.89
N LEU A 39 -28.23 -28.03 -18.59
CA LEU A 39 -29.51 -28.33 -17.98
C LEU A 39 -29.90 -27.17 -17.05
N ASP A 40 -31.17 -26.77 -17.08
CA ASP A 40 -31.73 -25.83 -16.13
C ASP A 40 -31.98 -26.49 -14.75
N GLU A 41 -32.49 -25.73 -13.78
CA GLU A 41 -32.81 -26.24 -12.43
C GLU A 41 -33.85 -27.37 -12.44
N ARG A 42 -34.66 -27.48 -13.50
CA ARG A 42 -35.67 -28.55 -13.67
C ARG A 42 -35.12 -29.77 -14.40
N GLY A 43 -33.84 -29.74 -14.80
CA GLY A 43 -33.19 -30.80 -15.56
C GLY A 43 -33.53 -30.79 -17.05
N ALA A 44 -34.15 -29.74 -17.58
CA ALA A 44 -34.45 -29.63 -19.00
C ALA A 44 -33.23 -29.15 -19.79
N VAL A 45 -32.99 -29.76 -20.96
CA VAL A 45 -31.87 -29.38 -21.84
C VAL A 45 -32.11 -27.98 -22.40
N MET A 46 -31.18 -27.08 -22.10
CA MET A 46 -31.22 -25.70 -22.57
C MET A 46 -30.81 -25.62 -24.04
N ALA A 47 -31.54 -24.84 -24.83
CA ALA A 47 -31.18 -24.61 -26.23
C ALA A 47 -29.85 -23.84 -26.35
N GLY A 48 -29.08 -24.13 -27.42
CA GLY A 48 -27.90 -23.35 -27.79
C GLY A 48 -28.25 -22.03 -28.49
N PRO A 49 -27.26 -21.32 -29.06
CA PRO A 49 -25.88 -21.78 -29.27
C PRO A 49 -25.02 -21.74 -28.00
N TYR A 50 -24.14 -22.72 -27.86
CA TYR A 50 -23.13 -22.71 -26.80
C TYR A 50 -21.80 -22.15 -27.35
N PRO A 51 -21.23 -21.08 -26.75
CA PRO A 51 -19.99 -20.47 -27.22
C PRO A 51 -18.84 -21.49 -27.31
N GLY A 52 -18.13 -21.50 -28.44
CA GLY A 52 -16.96 -22.36 -28.66
C GLY A 52 -17.26 -23.85 -28.90
N LEU A 53 -18.54 -24.22 -29.09
CA LEU A 53 -18.98 -25.56 -29.46
C LEU A 53 -19.59 -25.57 -30.87
N LEU A 54 -19.46 -26.70 -31.56
CA LEU A 54 -20.09 -26.98 -32.84
C LEU A 54 -21.45 -27.64 -32.61
N TYR A 55 -22.38 -27.50 -33.55
CA TYR A 55 -23.66 -28.23 -33.51
C TYR A 55 -23.73 -29.26 -34.62
N SER A 56 -24.07 -30.51 -34.29
CA SER A 56 -24.33 -31.57 -35.28
C SER A 56 -25.83 -31.75 -35.46
N ARG A 57 -26.32 -31.56 -36.69
CA ARG A 57 -27.72 -31.88 -37.05
C ARG A 57 -28.02 -33.38 -36.98
N GLN A 58 -27.03 -34.22 -37.24
CA GLN A 58 -27.20 -35.68 -37.20
C GLN A 58 -27.30 -36.22 -35.78
N LEU A 59 -26.54 -35.64 -34.84
CA LEU A 59 -26.57 -36.03 -33.43
C LEU A 59 -27.61 -35.23 -32.63
N SER A 60 -28.15 -34.15 -33.21
CA SER A 60 -29.00 -33.17 -32.55
C SER A 60 -28.38 -32.62 -31.25
N GLN A 61 -27.06 -32.48 -31.22
CA GLN A 61 -26.29 -32.16 -30.01
C GLN A 61 -25.10 -31.22 -30.31
N HIS A 62 -24.71 -30.45 -29.29
CA HIS A 62 -23.51 -29.62 -29.32
C HIS A 62 -22.29 -30.43 -28.93
N PHE A 63 -21.17 -30.23 -29.64
CA PHE A 63 -19.96 -31.01 -29.45
C PHE A 63 -18.68 -30.24 -29.77
N ARG A 64 -17.54 -30.81 -29.37
CA ARG A 64 -16.20 -30.36 -29.77
C ARG A 64 -15.29 -31.56 -29.99
N TYR A 65 -14.36 -31.44 -30.93
CA TYR A 65 -13.34 -32.45 -31.14
C TYR A 65 -12.31 -32.43 -30.00
N VAL A 66 -11.93 -33.62 -29.55
CA VAL A 66 -10.88 -33.83 -28.54
C VAL A 66 -9.71 -34.54 -29.20
N ALA A 67 -8.53 -33.98 -28.98
CA ALA A 67 -7.27 -34.56 -29.43
C ALA A 67 -6.87 -35.76 -28.56
N ALA A 68 -6.06 -36.68 -29.12
CA ALA A 68 -5.40 -37.73 -28.37
C ALA A 68 -3.89 -37.63 -28.58
N SER A 69 -3.13 -37.87 -27.52
CA SER A 69 -1.66 -37.86 -27.56
C SER A 69 -1.11 -39.25 -27.91
N ARG A 70 -0.03 -39.27 -28.71
CA ARG A 70 0.76 -40.48 -28.99
C ARG A 70 1.70 -40.83 -27.84
N GLU A 71 2.24 -39.82 -27.17
CA GLU A 71 3.08 -39.93 -25.98
C GLU A 71 2.39 -39.23 -24.81
N PRO A 72 1.29 -39.82 -24.28
CA PRO A 72 0.39 -39.14 -23.35
C PRO A 72 1.03 -38.72 -22.03
N ASP A 73 2.15 -39.33 -21.64
CA ASP A 73 2.90 -38.96 -20.43
C ASP A 73 3.82 -37.74 -20.64
N ARG A 74 4.01 -37.29 -21.89
CA ARG A 74 4.86 -36.14 -22.24
C ARG A 74 4.08 -34.95 -22.77
N GLU A 75 2.94 -35.16 -23.43
CA GLU A 75 2.15 -34.09 -24.02
C GLU A 75 0.98 -33.66 -23.12
N LYS A 76 1.00 -32.40 -22.68
CA LYS A 76 -0.16 -31.75 -22.07
C LYS A 76 -1.10 -31.25 -23.17
N LEU A 77 -2.28 -31.88 -23.27
CA LEU A 77 -3.35 -31.39 -24.15
C LEU A 77 -4.01 -30.12 -23.56
N PRO A 78 -4.42 -29.16 -24.40
CA PRO A 78 -5.07 -27.94 -23.95
C PRO A 78 -6.44 -28.23 -23.33
N ALA A 79 -6.77 -27.54 -22.24
CA ALA A 79 -8.08 -27.61 -21.62
C ALA A 79 -9.16 -27.02 -22.54
N ILE A 80 -10.37 -27.56 -22.48
CA ILE A 80 -11.50 -27.12 -23.28
C ILE A 80 -12.32 -26.13 -22.46
N ALA A 81 -12.46 -24.90 -22.94
CA ALA A 81 -13.34 -23.91 -22.33
C ALA A 81 -14.81 -24.35 -22.50
N VAL A 82 -15.55 -24.34 -21.39
CA VAL A 82 -16.97 -24.63 -21.30
C VAL A 82 -17.65 -23.43 -20.66
N GLN A 83 -18.50 -22.74 -21.41
CA GLN A 83 -19.21 -21.55 -20.94
C GLN A 83 -20.71 -21.85 -20.86
N PRO A 84 -21.27 -21.98 -19.65
CA PRO A 84 -22.69 -22.17 -19.45
C PRO A 84 -23.51 -20.96 -19.93
N PRO A 85 -24.71 -21.16 -20.47
CA PRO A 85 -25.68 -20.09 -20.63
C PRO A 85 -26.23 -19.66 -19.26
N ALA A 86 -26.67 -18.41 -19.16
CA ALA A 86 -27.31 -17.89 -17.94
C ALA A 86 -28.53 -18.75 -17.57
N GLY A 87 -28.64 -19.13 -16.29
CA GLY A 87 -29.69 -20.01 -15.78
C GLY A 87 -29.39 -21.52 -15.86
N ALA A 88 -28.23 -21.92 -16.37
CA ALA A 88 -27.78 -23.30 -16.28
C ALA A 88 -27.44 -23.68 -14.83
N ALA A 89 -27.91 -24.85 -14.40
CA ALA A 89 -27.65 -25.40 -13.06
C ALA A 89 -26.79 -26.68 -13.11
N ALA A 90 -26.79 -27.39 -14.25
CA ALA A 90 -25.98 -28.57 -14.45
C ALA A 90 -25.48 -28.69 -15.90
N VAL A 91 -24.44 -29.51 -16.10
CA VAL A 91 -23.92 -29.88 -17.41
C VAL A 91 -23.83 -31.39 -17.53
N ALA A 92 -24.35 -31.92 -18.63
CA ALA A 92 -24.17 -33.30 -19.06
C ALA A 92 -23.02 -33.35 -20.08
N LEU A 93 -22.06 -34.23 -19.84
CA LEU A 93 -20.89 -34.42 -20.70
C LEU A 93 -20.81 -35.87 -21.14
N ALA A 94 -20.56 -36.10 -22.42
CA ALA A 94 -20.29 -37.43 -22.96
C ALA A 94 -19.08 -37.42 -23.87
N LEU A 95 -18.22 -38.43 -23.74
CA LEU A 95 -17.04 -38.62 -24.58
C LEU A 95 -17.19 -39.89 -25.42
N VAL A 96 -17.19 -39.70 -26.73
CA VAL A 96 -17.45 -40.75 -27.72
C VAL A 96 -16.25 -40.88 -28.67
N PRO A 97 -15.71 -42.10 -28.88
CA PRO A 97 -14.68 -42.33 -29.88
C PRO A 97 -15.13 -41.90 -31.28
N TRP A 98 -14.22 -41.36 -32.09
CA TRP A 98 -14.55 -40.86 -33.43
C TRP A 98 -13.55 -41.31 -34.50
N TRP A 99 -12.43 -40.60 -34.64
CA TRP A 99 -11.37 -40.90 -35.62
C TRP A 99 -10.10 -41.34 -34.90
N CYS A 100 -10.20 -42.45 -34.18
CA CYS A 100 -9.13 -43.03 -33.37
C CYS A 100 -8.75 -44.45 -33.83
N SER A 101 -7.69 -45.00 -33.25
CA SER A 101 -7.40 -46.43 -33.32
C SER A 101 -8.30 -47.24 -32.39
N ALA A 102 -8.18 -48.58 -32.45
CA ALA A 102 -8.85 -49.47 -31.51
C ALA A 102 -8.25 -49.37 -30.08
N GLU A 103 -7.09 -48.75 -29.92
CA GLU A 103 -6.33 -48.66 -28.67
C GLU A 103 -6.52 -47.30 -27.95
N LEU A 104 -7.54 -46.52 -28.34
CA LEU A 104 -7.87 -45.27 -27.65
C LEU A 104 -8.20 -45.53 -26.18
N THR A 105 -7.47 -44.88 -25.28
CA THR A 105 -7.66 -45.02 -23.83
C THR A 105 -7.92 -43.67 -23.18
N LEU A 106 -8.88 -43.65 -22.26
CA LEU A 106 -9.10 -42.55 -21.34
C LEU A 106 -8.18 -42.75 -20.14
N ARG A 107 -7.20 -41.87 -19.95
CA ARG A 107 -6.15 -42.06 -18.93
C ARG A 107 -6.60 -41.67 -17.53
N ALA A 108 -7.42 -40.64 -17.44
CA ALA A 108 -8.05 -40.19 -16.22
C ALA A 108 -9.49 -39.78 -16.51
N PRO A 109 -10.41 -39.91 -15.52
CA PRO A 109 -11.74 -39.34 -15.63
C PRO A 109 -11.64 -37.85 -16.00
N PRO A 110 -12.37 -37.39 -17.04
CA PRO A 110 -12.43 -35.97 -17.37
C PRO A 110 -12.81 -35.14 -16.16
N ARG A 111 -12.06 -34.06 -15.94
CA ARG A 111 -12.26 -33.17 -14.80
C ARG A 111 -12.76 -31.84 -15.29
N LEU A 112 -13.98 -31.47 -14.87
CA LEU A 112 -14.50 -30.12 -15.02
C LEU A 112 -14.06 -29.30 -13.81
N ALA A 113 -13.34 -28.22 -14.04
CA ALA A 113 -12.95 -27.28 -12.99
C ALA A 113 -13.45 -25.88 -13.37
N PRO A 114 -13.88 -25.04 -12.42
CA PRO A 114 -14.17 -23.66 -12.75
C PRO A 114 -12.88 -22.97 -13.19
N ARG A 115 -13.00 -22.11 -14.19
CA ARG A 115 -11.92 -21.30 -14.73
C ARG A 115 -11.68 -20.17 -13.75
N VAL A 116 -10.47 -20.14 -13.22
CA VAL A 116 -10.00 -19.05 -12.39
C VAL A 116 -9.60 -17.88 -13.29
N ALA A 117 -10.22 -16.71 -13.08
CA ALA A 117 -9.86 -15.50 -13.81
C ALA A 117 -8.43 -15.11 -13.46
N GLY A 118 -7.58 -14.92 -14.48
CA GLY A 118 -6.19 -14.50 -14.27
C GLY A 118 -6.08 -12.99 -13.98
N PRO A 119 -4.92 -12.51 -13.48
CA PRO A 119 -4.72 -11.09 -13.18
C PRO A 119 -5.01 -10.14 -14.34
N GLY A 120 -4.71 -10.56 -15.58
CA GLY A 120 -4.97 -9.73 -16.76
C GLY A 120 -6.46 -9.58 -17.10
N GLU A 121 -7.29 -10.58 -16.79
CA GLU A 121 -8.75 -10.49 -16.96
C GLU A 121 -9.38 -9.65 -15.85
N LEU A 122 -8.93 -9.88 -14.62
CA LEU A 122 -9.36 -9.09 -13.46
C LEU A 122 -9.02 -7.62 -13.63
N SER A 123 -7.81 -7.30 -14.12
CA SER A 123 -7.39 -5.93 -14.37
C SER A 123 -8.24 -5.21 -15.42
N ARG A 124 -8.76 -5.92 -16.44
CA ARG A 124 -9.69 -5.33 -17.41
C ARG A 124 -11.06 -5.09 -16.78
N LEU A 125 -11.55 -6.08 -16.03
CA LEU A 125 -12.81 -5.96 -15.31
C LEU A 125 -12.78 -4.82 -14.28
N GLU A 126 -11.64 -4.59 -13.62
CA GLU A 126 -11.46 -3.53 -12.63
C GLU A 126 -11.66 -2.13 -13.22
N VAL A 127 -11.29 -1.92 -14.49
CA VAL A 127 -11.49 -0.64 -15.17
C VAL A 127 -12.97 -0.31 -15.33
N ASP A 128 -13.79 -1.33 -15.63
CA ASP A 128 -15.22 -1.16 -15.90
C ASP A 128 -16.07 -1.24 -14.62
N ASP A 129 -15.74 -2.17 -13.72
CA ASP A 129 -16.44 -2.43 -12.46
C ASP A 129 -15.47 -2.97 -11.38
N PRO A 130 -14.90 -2.07 -10.54
CA PRO A 130 -14.01 -2.44 -9.45
C PRO A 130 -14.62 -3.43 -8.45
N VAL A 131 -15.93 -3.37 -8.21
CA VAL A 131 -16.64 -4.23 -7.25
C VAL A 131 -16.80 -5.64 -7.82
N ALA A 132 -17.12 -5.75 -9.12
CA ALA A 132 -17.11 -7.04 -9.80
C ALA A 132 -15.70 -7.65 -9.85
N ALA A 133 -14.67 -6.85 -10.11
CA ALA A 133 -13.28 -7.32 -10.07
C ALA A 133 -12.89 -7.87 -8.70
N GLN A 134 -13.30 -7.19 -7.62
CA GLN A 134 -13.08 -7.69 -6.25
C GLN A 134 -13.75 -9.05 -6.02
N ARG A 135 -15.04 -9.17 -6.35
CA ARG A 135 -15.80 -10.42 -6.20
C ARG A 135 -15.18 -11.55 -7.01
N ALA A 136 -14.83 -11.28 -8.27
CA ALA A 136 -14.18 -12.25 -9.15
C ALA A 136 -12.80 -12.67 -8.62
N CYS A 137 -12.00 -11.72 -8.10
CA CYS A 137 -10.70 -12.01 -7.52
C CYS A 137 -10.80 -12.87 -6.26
N ARG A 138 -11.76 -12.60 -5.37
CA ARG A 138 -12.02 -13.42 -4.18
C ARG A 138 -12.46 -14.84 -4.56
N ALA A 139 -13.36 -14.98 -5.54
CA ALA A 139 -13.79 -16.28 -6.05
C ALA A 139 -12.62 -17.05 -6.70
N ALA A 140 -11.73 -16.34 -7.40
CA ALA A 140 -10.52 -16.89 -7.98
C ALA A 140 -9.55 -17.41 -6.91
N LEU A 141 -9.31 -16.64 -5.85
CA LEU A 141 -8.47 -17.04 -4.73
C LEU A 141 -9.05 -18.21 -3.92
N ALA A 142 -10.37 -18.29 -3.77
CA ALA A 142 -11.00 -19.44 -3.11
C ALA A 142 -10.73 -20.76 -3.85
N GLN A 143 -10.57 -20.70 -5.17
CA GLN A 143 -10.28 -21.88 -6.01
C GLN A 143 -8.77 -22.16 -6.13
N ALA A 144 -7.94 -21.13 -6.07
CA ALA A 144 -6.49 -21.21 -6.20
C ALA A 144 -5.77 -20.40 -5.11
N PRO A 145 -5.88 -20.81 -3.82
CA PRO A 145 -5.39 -20.00 -2.70
C PRO A 145 -3.86 -19.81 -2.68
N GLY A 146 -3.11 -20.70 -3.33
CA GLY A 146 -1.65 -20.62 -3.43
C GLY A 146 -1.12 -19.94 -4.70
N ASP A 147 -1.98 -19.41 -5.57
CA ASP A 147 -1.50 -18.71 -6.77
C ASP A 147 -0.96 -17.32 -6.40
N TRP A 148 0.37 -17.23 -6.30
CA TRP A 148 1.05 -15.99 -5.94
C TRP A 148 0.73 -14.82 -6.88
N ARG A 149 0.41 -15.08 -8.17
CA ARG A 149 0.08 -14.00 -9.12
C ARG A 149 -1.27 -13.39 -8.79
N LEU A 150 -2.23 -14.23 -8.41
CA LEU A 150 -3.54 -13.78 -7.93
C LEU A 150 -3.42 -13.06 -6.60
N LEU A 151 -2.64 -13.61 -5.65
CA LEU A 151 -2.40 -12.96 -4.36
C LEU A 151 -1.70 -11.60 -4.50
N ALA A 152 -0.71 -11.49 -5.39
CA ALA A 152 -0.03 -10.23 -5.66
C ALA A 152 -0.97 -9.20 -6.31
N TYR A 153 -1.83 -9.63 -7.24
CA TYR A 153 -2.85 -8.74 -7.81
C TYR A 153 -3.88 -8.31 -6.75
N ALA A 154 -4.38 -9.26 -5.95
CA ALA A 154 -5.32 -9.01 -4.87
C ALA A 154 -4.78 -8.05 -3.80
N THR A 155 -3.47 -8.11 -3.51
CA THR A 155 -2.81 -7.16 -2.60
C THR A 155 -2.95 -5.72 -3.12
N GLY A 156 -2.67 -5.48 -4.40
CA GLY A 156 -2.81 -4.15 -5.00
C GLY A 156 -4.27 -3.71 -5.15
N LEU A 157 -5.17 -4.64 -5.47
CA LEU A 157 -6.61 -4.36 -5.56
C LEU A 157 -7.20 -3.98 -4.20
N ALA A 158 -6.84 -4.71 -3.14
CA ALA A 158 -7.25 -4.40 -1.77
C ALA A 158 -6.76 -3.02 -1.32
N GLU A 159 -5.54 -2.63 -1.70
CA GLU A 159 -4.99 -1.31 -1.42
C GLU A 159 -5.80 -0.20 -2.08
N ARG A 160 -6.08 -0.30 -3.39
CA ARG A 160 -6.87 0.71 -4.11
C ARG A 160 -8.29 0.84 -3.58
N GLN A 161 -8.87 -0.27 -3.12
CA GLN A 161 -10.22 -0.30 -2.54
C GLN A 161 -10.27 0.11 -1.06
N GLY A 162 -9.12 0.24 -0.40
CA GLY A 162 -9.05 0.58 1.01
C GLY A 162 -9.49 -0.54 1.98
N ASP A 163 -9.35 -1.80 1.56
CA ASP A 163 -9.66 -2.99 2.39
C ASP A 163 -8.40 -3.49 3.11
N ALA A 164 -8.20 -3.04 4.34
CA ALA A 164 -7.04 -3.31 5.17
C ALA A 164 -6.93 -4.79 5.57
N ALA A 165 -8.04 -5.42 5.92
CA ALA A 165 -8.06 -6.82 6.36
C ALA A 165 -7.71 -7.75 5.19
N TRP A 166 -8.27 -7.48 4.01
CA TRP A 166 -7.95 -8.25 2.82
C TRP A 166 -6.54 -7.98 2.30
N LEU A 167 -6.07 -6.73 2.37
CA LEU A 167 -4.68 -6.39 2.07
C LEU A 167 -3.71 -7.18 2.94
N GLN A 168 -3.95 -7.22 4.26
CA GLN A 168 -3.14 -7.97 5.20
C GLN A 168 -3.12 -9.46 4.85
N ALA A 169 -4.30 -10.07 4.68
CA ALA A 169 -4.41 -11.49 4.37
C ALA A 169 -3.70 -11.86 3.07
N CYS A 170 -3.90 -11.09 2.00
CA CYS A 170 -3.26 -11.34 0.70
C CYS A 170 -1.75 -11.13 0.76
N ALA A 171 -1.27 -10.04 1.38
CA ALA A 171 0.15 -9.76 1.46
C ALA A 171 0.89 -10.81 2.30
N THR A 172 0.33 -11.23 3.44
CA THR A 172 0.88 -12.33 4.25
C THR A 172 0.93 -13.63 3.45
N ALA A 173 -0.14 -13.98 2.74
CA ALA A 173 -0.15 -15.17 1.89
C ALA A 173 0.88 -15.11 0.75
N VAL A 174 1.18 -13.93 0.19
CA VAL A 174 2.30 -13.78 -0.75
C VAL A 174 3.62 -14.15 -0.10
N LEU A 175 3.87 -13.70 1.15
CA LEU A 175 5.10 -13.99 1.89
C LEU A 175 5.28 -15.48 2.21
N GLU A 176 4.19 -16.19 2.42
CA GLU A 176 4.17 -17.63 2.72
C GLU A 176 4.21 -18.52 1.47
N SER A 177 4.04 -17.92 0.28
CA SER A 177 4.02 -18.64 -1.00
C SER A 177 5.40 -18.73 -1.66
N SER A 178 5.49 -19.50 -2.75
CA SER A 178 6.70 -19.57 -3.61
C SER A 178 6.85 -18.36 -4.55
N ALA A 179 6.43 -17.17 -4.10
CA ALA A 179 6.46 -15.96 -4.92
C ALA A 179 7.91 -15.50 -5.21
N PRO A 180 8.16 -14.89 -6.38
CA PRO A 180 9.47 -14.34 -6.68
C PRO A 180 9.78 -13.11 -5.81
N GLY A 181 11.07 -12.82 -5.62
CA GLY A 181 11.55 -11.71 -4.77
C GLY A 181 10.83 -10.36 -4.96
N PRO A 182 10.54 -9.90 -6.19
CA PRO A 182 9.80 -8.65 -6.40
C PRO A 182 8.36 -8.67 -5.86
N ALA A 183 7.68 -9.81 -5.90
CA ALA A 183 6.34 -9.95 -5.33
C ALA A 183 6.40 -9.95 -3.79
N ILE A 184 7.39 -10.65 -3.22
CA ILE A 184 7.68 -10.63 -1.78
C ILE A 184 7.98 -9.20 -1.30
N ALA A 185 8.81 -8.45 -2.02
CA ALA A 185 9.15 -7.06 -1.69
C ALA A 185 7.90 -6.16 -1.68
N ARG A 186 7.05 -6.26 -2.72
CA ARG A 186 5.78 -5.51 -2.75
C ARG A 186 4.84 -5.87 -1.61
N ALA A 187 4.74 -7.15 -1.25
CA ALA A 187 3.93 -7.58 -0.11
C ALA A 187 4.45 -7.00 1.22
N ARG A 188 5.78 -6.94 1.42
CA ARG A 188 6.38 -6.27 2.59
C ARG A 188 6.08 -4.78 2.62
N VAL A 189 6.18 -4.09 1.48
CA VAL A 189 5.81 -2.68 1.37
C VAL A 189 4.33 -2.47 1.74
N ALA A 190 3.43 -3.32 1.23
CA ALA A 190 2.00 -3.27 1.55
C ALA A 190 1.72 -3.50 3.04
N LEU A 191 2.36 -4.50 3.67
CA LEU A 191 2.22 -4.73 5.13
C LEU A 191 2.77 -3.56 5.95
N SER A 192 3.92 -3.00 5.57
CA SER A 192 4.50 -1.84 6.26
C SER A 192 3.57 -0.62 6.25
N ARG A 193 2.66 -0.53 5.28
CA ARG A 193 1.63 0.50 5.22
C ARG A 193 0.60 0.34 6.35
N LEU A 194 0.20 -0.88 6.64
CA LEU A 194 -0.70 -1.17 7.76
C LEU A 194 -0.02 -0.89 9.09
N ASP A 195 1.24 -1.27 9.23
CA ASP A 195 2.05 -0.96 10.41
C ASP A 195 2.18 0.56 10.63
N GLU A 196 2.43 1.32 9.58
CA GLU A 196 2.49 2.79 9.63
C GLU A 196 1.17 3.41 10.13
N LEU A 197 0.04 2.84 9.70
CA LEU A 197 -1.30 3.29 10.06
C LEU A 197 -1.74 2.80 11.45
N SER A 198 -0.99 1.88 12.07
CA SER A 198 -1.26 1.43 13.42
C SER A 198 -1.02 2.55 14.43
N THR A 199 -1.99 2.75 15.33
CA THR A 199 -1.89 3.73 16.41
C THR A 199 -0.93 3.31 17.52
N ASP A 200 -0.46 2.06 17.51
CA ASP A 200 0.50 1.54 18.49
C ASP A 200 1.95 1.61 17.97
N TRP A 201 2.12 1.87 16.68
CA TRP A 201 3.43 1.93 16.04
C TRP A 201 4.04 3.34 16.04
N LEU A 202 5.37 3.44 16.18
CA LEU A 202 6.17 4.63 15.92
C LEU A 202 7.47 4.19 15.23
N PRO A 203 8.10 5.04 14.39
CA PRO A 203 9.39 4.76 13.76
C PRO A 203 10.56 4.86 14.76
N LEU A 204 10.53 4.04 15.80
CA LEU A 204 11.58 3.95 16.80
C LEU A 204 12.65 2.98 16.28
N PRO A 205 13.93 3.39 16.23
CA PRO A 205 15.00 2.45 15.95
C PRO A 205 15.09 1.41 17.06
N PRO A 206 15.59 0.19 16.75
CA PRO A 206 15.87 -0.81 17.78
C PRO A 206 16.75 -0.20 18.88
N PRO A 207 16.62 -0.66 20.14
CA PRO A 207 17.35 -0.09 21.27
C PRO A 207 18.84 -0.06 20.95
N CYS A 208 19.35 1.16 20.77
CA CYS A 208 20.75 1.38 20.46
C CYS A 208 21.55 1.07 21.73
N PRO A 209 22.66 0.31 21.66
CA PRO A 209 23.53 0.12 22.81
C PRO A 209 23.90 1.49 23.38
N ALA A 210 23.92 1.59 24.72
CA ALA A 210 24.08 2.84 25.45
C ALA A 210 25.14 3.72 24.79
N ALA A 211 24.74 4.95 24.44
CA ALA A 211 25.62 5.87 23.73
C ALA A 211 26.94 6.00 24.49
N VAL A 212 28.06 5.77 23.78
CA VAL A 212 29.39 6.15 24.29
C VAL A 212 29.28 7.60 24.75
N PRO A 213 29.64 7.93 26.01
CA PRO A 213 29.55 9.29 26.51
C PRO A 213 30.32 10.20 25.56
N GLY A 214 29.60 11.09 24.89
CA GLY A 214 30.21 12.08 24.01
C GLY A 214 31.11 12.98 24.85
N GLY A 215 32.26 13.33 24.31
CA GLY A 215 33.18 14.30 24.92
C GLY A 215 32.50 15.63 25.26
N PRO A 216 33.21 16.53 25.97
CA PRO A 216 32.63 17.74 26.55
C PRO A 216 31.79 18.54 25.53
N ARG A 217 30.48 18.58 25.77
CA ARG A 217 29.52 19.34 24.97
C ARG A 217 29.82 20.83 25.11
N ARG A 218 30.12 21.52 24.01
CA ARG A 218 30.15 22.98 23.99
C ARG A 218 28.71 23.48 24.08
N GLN A 219 28.25 23.84 25.28
CA GLN A 219 26.95 24.49 25.47
C GLN A 219 26.78 25.63 24.44
N ALA A 220 25.92 25.41 23.44
CA ALA A 220 25.48 26.45 22.55
C ALA A 220 24.75 27.49 23.40
N ARG A 221 25.11 28.76 23.22
CA ARG A 221 24.47 29.88 23.92
C ARG A 221 22.98 30.06 23.54
N VAL A 222 22.52 29.39 22.47
CA VAL A 222 21.15 29.50 21.94
C VAL A 222 20.65 28.10 21.55
N PRO A 223 19.55 27.61 22.13
CA PRO A 223 19.01 26.27 21.84
C PRO A 223 18.53 26.14 20.39
N GLY A 224 18.64 24.92 19.83
CA GLY A 224 18.16 24.58 18.49
C GLY A 224 16.68 24.15 18.46
N VAL A 225 15.97 24.50 17.38
CA VAL A 225 14.69 23.89 16.98
C VAL A 225 14.94 23.10 15.70
N LEU A 226 14.63 21.80 15.73
CA LEU A 226 14.65 20.95 14.54
C LEU A 226 13.30 20.98 13.86
N HIS A 227 13.30 21.31 12.57
CA HIS A 227 12.13 21.31 11.72
C HIS A 227 12.18 20.13 10.76
N TRP A 228 11.19 19.24 10.87
CA TRP A 228 10.93 18.23 9.85
C TRP A 228 10.18 18.88 8.70
N VAL A 229 10.74 18.88 7.49
CA VAL A 229 10.14 19.53 6.32
C VAL A 229 10.00 18.56 5.15
N GLY A 230 8.90 18.71 4.41
CA GLY A 230 8.52 17.83 3.30
C GLY A 230 8.72 18.43 1.90
N GLU A 231 9.45 19.53 1.75
CA GLU A 231 9.68 20.14 0.44
C GLU A 231 11.17 20.47 0.25
N ALA A 232 11.74 19.98 -0.85
CA ALA A 232 12.99 20.48 -1.43
C ALA A 232 12.73 21.31 -2.71
N ASP A 233 11.55 21.16 -3.33
CA ASP A 233 11.18 21.79 -4.60
C ASP A 233 9.97 22.72 -4.41
N GLY A 234 10.15 24.00 -4.72
CA GLY A 234 9.13 25.05 -4.59
C GLY A 234 8.01 25.00 -5.62
N THR A 235 7.37 23.83 -5.82
CA THR A 235 6.29 23.63 -6.80
C THR A 235 4.90 23.40 -6.22
N THR A 236 4.73 23.44 -4.89
CA THR A 236 3.40 23.57 -4.28
C THR A 236 3.36 24.82 -3.40
N GLY A 237 2.61 25.82 -3.85
CA GLY A 237 2.33 27.02 -3.05
C GLY A 237 1.75 26.63 -1.68
N ASP A 238 2.15 27.39 -0.67
CA ASP A 238 1.55 27.50 0.68
C ASP A 238 2.07 26.61 1.82
N ALA A 239 3.04 25.72 1.60
CA ALA A 239 3.89 25.30 2.71
C ALA A 239 4.79 26.48 3.10
N VAL A 240 4.54 27.08 4.25
CA VAL A 240 5.40 28.15 4.76
C VAL A 240 6.72 27.49 5.11
N SER A 241 7.65 27.58 4.16
CA SER A 241 9.04 27.28 4.42
C SER A 241 9.42 28.02 5.70
N VAL A 242 9.89 27.30 6.71
CA VAL A 242 10.53 27.88 7.90
C VAL A 242 11.57 28.94 7.52
N GLN A 243 12.11 28.83 6.30
CA GLN A 243 13.07 29.74 5.70
C GLN A 243 12.46 31.08 5.24
N ALA A 244 11.15 31.15 4.99
CA ALA A 244 10.40 32.36 4.64
C ALA A 244 9.89 33.13 5.88
N ARG A 245 9.82 32.50 7.05
CA ARG A 245 9.42 33.16 8.31
C ARG A 245 10.58 33.93 8.95
N PRO A 246 10.31 35.06 9.62
CA PRO A 246 11.32 35.74 10.42
C PRO A 246 11.86 34.82 11.52
N PRO A 247 13.15 34.94 11.87
CA PRO A 247 13.78 34.08 12.87
C PRO A 247 13.09 34.24 14.22
N VAL A 248 12.79 33.10 14.85
CA VAL A 248 12.24 33.08 16.21
C VAL A 248 13.35 33.49 17.18
N ARG A 249 13.22 34.66 17.82
CA ARG A 249 14.22 35.16 18.77
C ARG A 249 14.49 34.12 19.86
N GLY A 250 15.77 33.93 20.21
CA GLY A 250 16.19 32.96 21.22
C GLY A 250 16.29 31.51 20.73
N TRP A 251 16.03 31.25 19.45
CA TRP A 251 16.05 29.91 18.88
C TRP A 251 16.84 29.83 17.58
N ARG A 252 17.70 28.83 17.48
CA ARG A 252 18.46 28.53 16.26
C ARG A 252 17.70 27.50 15.41
N GLN A 253 17.52 27.78 14.13
CA GLN A 253 16.78 26.90 13.24
C GLN A 253 17.68 25.82 12.63
N VAL A 254 17.22 24.57 12.69
CA VAL A 254 17.82 23.39 12.05
C VAL A 254 16.74 22.72 11.24
N THR A 255 16.97 22.46 9.96
CA THR A 255 15.99 21.83 9.07
C THR A 255 16.48 20.46 8.67
N VAL A 256 15.59 19.46 8.73
CA VAL A 256 15.83 18.10 8.24
C VAL A 256 14.76 17.73 7.23
N THR A 257 15.20 17.40 6.01
CA THR A 257 14.36 16.88 4.93
C THR A 257 14.54 15.35 4.87
N PRO A 258 13.48 14.54 5.13
CA PRO A 258 13.57 13.09 5.12
C PRO A 258 13.84 12.48 3.73
N LEU A 259 14.27 11.22 3.70
CA LEU A 259 14.66 10.52 2.47
C LEU A 259 13.59 10.56 1.37
N GLU A 260 12.32 10.37 1.74
CA GLU A 260 11.16 10.39 0.81
C GLU A 260 10.96 11.74 0.07
N TYR A 261 11.59 12.79 0.59
CA TYR A 261 11.42 14.17 0.12
C TYR A 261 12.66 14.72 -0.60
N VAL A 262 13.80 14.04 -0.51
CA VAL A 262 15.05 14.48 -1.14
C VAL A 262 15.17 14.02 -2.59
N ALA A 263 14.54 12.88 -2.94
CA ALA A 263 14.55 12.29 -4.29
C ALA A 263 15.97 12.22 -4.91
N ALA A 264 16.94 11.77 -4.14
CA ALA A 264 18.33 11.79 -4.57
C ALA A 264 18.62 10.86 -5.75
N ALA A 265 19.24 11.42 -6.80
CA ALA A 265 19.71 10.64 -7.93
C ALA A 265 20.99 9.84 -7.61
N GLN A 266 21.88 10.43 -6.82
CA GLN A 266 23.17 9.83 -6.44
C GLN A 266 23.44 10.05 -4.95
N PRO A 267 23.10 9.06 -4.10
CA PRO A 267 23.35 9.12 -2.66
C PRO A 267 24.83 9.32 -2.34
N ALA A 268 25.15 10.28 -1.49
CA ALA A 268 26.54 10.67 -1.20
C ALA A 268 26.96 10.45 0.26
N GLY A 269 26.06 9.97 1.12
CA GLY A 269 26.34 9.75 2.54
C GLY A 269 25.07 9.73 3.38
N PRO A 270 25.17 9.73 4.73
CA PRO A 270 23.99 9.69 5.58
C PRO A 270 23.09 10.93 5.39
N TRP A 271 23.68 12.09 5.05
CA TRP A 271 22.99 13.31 4.67
C TRP A 271 23.92 14.29 3.95
N ARG A 272 23.34 15.22 3.17
CA ARG A 272 24.01 16.43 2.70
C ARG A 272 23.75 17.57 3.68
N LYS A 273 24.83 18.18 4.19
CA LYS A 273 24.75 19.38 5.04
C LYS A 273 24.94 20.62 4.18
N GLY A 274 24.02 21.56 4.31
CA GLY A 274 24.08 22.86 3.65
C GLY A 274 23.68 24.00 4.59
N ARG A 275 23.61 25.19 4.01
CA ARG A 275 22.99 26.37 4.59
C ARG A 275 21.89 26.80 3.62
N ALA A 276 20.71 27.16 4.14
CA ALA A 276 19.62 27.64 3.29
C ALA A 276 20.10 28.79 2.38
N PRO A 277 19.76 28.80 1.08
CA PRO A 277 20.13 29.88 0.18
C PRO A 277 19.56 31.22 0.68
N ALA A 278 20.37 32.27 0.54
CA ALA A 278 20.10 33.60 1.07
C ALA A 278 18.94 34.31 0.34
N GLN A 279 17.71 33.97 0.68
CA GLN A 279 16.61 34.96 0.70
C GLN A 279 16.52 35.66 2.07
N SER A 280 17.43 35.33 2.98
CA SER A 280 17.59 36.06 4.22
C SER A 280 18.17 37.46 3.92
N PRO A 281 17.58 38.56 4.45
CA PRO A 281 18.20 39.87 4.33
C PRO A 281 19.64 39.85 4.90
N PRO A 282 20.55 40.68 4.36
CA PRO A 282 21.96 40.69 4.74
C PRO A 282 22.12 40.84 6.27
N GLY A 283 22.91 39.97 6.89
CA GLY A 283 23.20 39.97 8.33
C GLY A 283 22.58 38.83 9.16
N ARG A 284 21.75 37.95 8.60
CA ARG A 284 21.16 36.81 9.33
C ARG A 284 22.04 35.55 9.30
N ARG A 285 22.11 34.81 10.41
CA ARG A 285 22.71 33.47 10.45
C ARG A 285 21.84 32.48 9.67
N ALA A 286 22.37 31.90 8.61
CA ALA A 286 21.66 30.87 7.83
C ALA A 286 21.32 29.65 8.70
N ALA A 287 20.11 29.12 8.53
CA ALA A 287 19.67 27.87 9.15
C ALA A 287 20.55 26.71 8.66
N ALA A 288 20.88 25.78 9.56
CA ALA A 288 21.57 24.55 9.17
C ALA A 288 20.55 23.64 8.48
N CYS A 289 20.84 23.24 7.24
CA CYS A 289 19.95 22.39 6.46
C CYS A 289 20.58 21.01 6.25
N TYR A 290 19.79 19.97 6.49
CA TYR A 290 20.17 18.58 6.33
C TYR A 290 19.18 17.90 5.40
N ALA A 291 19.66 17.43 4.25
CA ALA A 291 18.89 16.56 3.37
C ALA A 291 19.38 15.13 3.60
N LEU A 292 18.52 14.25 4.10
CA LEU A 292 18.88 12.84 4.28
C LEU A 292 19.03 12.19 2.90
N ASP A 293 20.19 11.58 2.64
CA ASP A 293 20.65 11.31 1.28
C ASP A 293 21.42 9.99 1.17
N CYS A 294 20.99 8.99 1.95
CA CYS A 294 21.62 7.67 1.97
C CYS A 294 20.92 6.65 1.07
N LEU A 295 19.76 6.97 0.50
CA LEU A 295 19.01 6.14 -0.44
C LEU A 295 18.62 6.95 -1.68
N SER A 296 18.65 6.29 -2.84
CA SER A 296 18.10 6.85 -4.07
C SER A 296 16.58 6.85 -4.04
N ALA A 297 15.94 7.59 -4.94
CA ALA A 297 14.47 7.57 -5.09
C ALA A 297 13.92 6.14 -5.27
N GLN A 298 14.55 5.35 -6.15
CA GLN A 298 14.19 3.94 -6.35
C GLN A 298 14.45 3.09 -5.10
N GLY A 299 15.52 3.40 -4.34
CA GLY A 299 15.81 2.73 -3.08
C GLY A 299 14.72 2.99 -2.03
N VAL A 300 14.22 4.21 -1.93
CA VAL A 300 13.11 4.57 -1.06
C VAL A 300 11.83 3.80 -1.43
N GLU A 301 11.52 3.68 -2.72
CA GLU A 301 10.33 2.93 -3.19
C GLU A 301 10.43 1.42 -2.97
N ALA A 302 11.64 0.86 -2.95
CA ALA A 302 11.87 -0.57 -2.82
C ALA A 302 11.94 -1.06 -1.36
N VAL A 303 12.08 -0.15 -0.39
CA VAL A 303 12.23 -0.47 1.04
C VAL A 303 10.88 -0.29 1.75
N ALA A 304 10.61 -1.14 2.74
CA ALA A 304 9.43 -1.00 3.58
C ALA A 304 9.41 0.39 4.23
N ARG A 305 8.24 1.03 4.23
CA ARG A 305 8.16 2.44 4.59
C ARG A 305 8.50 2.69 6.06
N THR A 306 8.09 1.78 6.93
CA THR A 306 8.43 1.77 8.36
C THR A 306 9.94 1.78 8.58
N ASP A 307 10.72 1.08 7.75
CA ASP A 307 12.17 1.07 7.82
C ASP A 307 12.77 2.41 7.37
N VAL A 308 12.26 3.00 6.28
CA VAL A 308 12.69 4.33 5.81
C VAL A 308 12.44 5.39 6.90
N MET A 309 11.25 5.40 7.51
CA MET A 309 10.92 6.33 8.58
C MET A 309 11.80 6.12 9.81
N THR A 310 12.12 4.87 10.15
CA THR A 310 12.99 4.53 11.27
C THR A 310 14.42 4.99 11.03
N LEU A 311 14.92 4.84 9.80
CA LEU A 311 16.22 5.34 9.39
C LEU A 311 16.26 6.87 9.44
N ASP A 312 15.21 7.56 8.97
CA ASP A 312 15.09 9.02 9.07
C ASP A 312 15.24 9.48 10.52
N VAL A 313 14.52 8.84 11.45
CA VAL A 313 14.57 9.16 12.89
C VAL A 313 15.94 8.91 13.49
N LEU A 314 16.60 7.80 13.13
CA LEU A 314 17.95 7.48 13.62
C LEU A 314 18.98 8.55 13.18
N LEU A 315 18.91 8.97 11.92
CA LEU A 315 19.79 10.01 11.37
C LEU A 315 19.50 11.37 12.02
N ALA A 316 18.22 11.72 12.16
CA ALA A 316 17.83 12.97 12.81
C ALA A 316 18.18 13.00 14.30
N TRP A 317 18.17 11.87 14.99
CA TRP A 317 18.65 11.78 16.38
C TRP A 317 20.13 12.14 16.50
N ARG A 318 20.97 11.70 15.55
CA ARG A 318 22.37 12.12 15.51
C ARG A 318 22.50 13.62 15.27
N ILE A 319 21.73 14.16 14.32
CA ILE A 319 21.70 15.60 14.02
C ILE A 319 21.24 16.40 15.25
N CYS A 320 20.21 15.97 15.96
CA CYS A 320 19.73 16.59 17.20
C CYS A 320 20.83 16.75 18.24
N ARG A 321 21.69 15.73 18.38
CA ARG A 321 22.82 15.76 19.32
C ARG A 321 23.92 16.71 18.87
N ASP A 322 24.27 16.66 17.59
CA ASP A 322 25.35 17.49 17.03
C ASP A 322 24.95 18.98 16.96
N GLU A 323 23.66 19.26 16.79
CA GLU A 323 23.11 20.61 16.70
C GLU A 323 22.44 21.08 18.00
N GLU A 324 22.58 20.34 19.11
CA GLU A 324 22.05 20.70 20.44
C GLU A 324 20.60 21.20 20.40
N VAL A 325 19.77 20.40 19.74
CA VAL A 325 18.35 20.66 19.58
C VAL A 325 17.65 20.49 20.93
N ALA A 326 16.77 21.43 21.26
CA ALA A 326 15.95 21.41 22.47
C ALA A 326 14.43 21.37 22.17
N MET A 327 14.04 21.45 20.90
CA MET A 327 12.66 21.46 20.44
C MET A 327 12.54 20.81 19.06
N ILE A 328 11.47 20.06 18.83
CA ILE A 328 11.15 19.48 17.53
C ILE A 328 9.86 20.12 17.03
N HIS A 329 9.84 20.51 15.76
CA HIS A 329 8.68 21.08 15.09
C HIS A 329 8.42 20.30 13.80
N ALA A 330 7.31 19.58 13.74
CA ALA A 330 6.88 18.85 12.56
C ALA A 330 5.96 19.71 11.67
N HIS A 331 6.30 19.82 10.39
CA HIS A 331 5.43 20.42 9.38
C HIS A 331 4.45 19.37 8.82
N PRO A 332 3.37 19.78 8.15
CA PRO A 332 2.48 18.82 7.51
C PRO A 332 3.17 18.19 6.29
N GLY A 333 3.31 16.87 6.32
CA GLY A 333 3.88 16.09 5.22
C GLY A 333 2.87 15.79 4.10
N ARG A 334 3.30 15.04 3.09
CA ARG A 334 2.47 14.61 1.94
C ARG A 334 1.23 13.83 2.35
N ARG A 335 1.24 13.20 3.52
CA ARG A 335 0.12 12.39 4.04
C ARG A 335 -0.52 13.01 5.29
N GLY A 336 -0.18 14.27 5.60
CA GLY A 336 -0.63 14.98 6.79
C GLY A 336 0.21 14.64 8.02
N TYR A 337 0.23 13.38 8.43
CA TYR A 337 0.81 12.91 9.70
C TYR A 337 2.25 12.37 9.65
N ASP A 338 2.80 12.12 8.46
CA ASP A 338 4.02 11.29 8.32
C ASP A 338 5.29 11.96 8.89
N LEU A 339 5.41 13.28 8.82
CA LEU A 339 6.48 14.02 9.47
C LEU A 339 6.27 14.11 10.99
N MET A 340 5.01 14.14 11.43
CA MET A 340 4.66 14.14 12.84
C MET A 340 5.00 12.80 13.50
N LEU A 341 4.82 11.67 12.81
CA LEU A 341 5.26 10.36 13.31
C LEU A 341 6.78 10.32 13.57
N ARG A 342 7.58 10.87 12.65
CA ARG A 342 9.03 11.00 12.83
C ARG A 342 9.38 11.93 14.00
N ALA A 343 8.66 13.04 14.13
CA ALA A 343 8.83 13.98 15.23
C ALA A 343 8.51 13.37 16.60
N LEU A 344 7.41 12.62 16.71
CA LEU A 344 7.02 11.91 17.93
C LEU A 344 8.05 10.85 18.33
N ALA A 345 8.52 10.04 17.36
CA ALA A 345 9.57 9.05 17.62
C ALA A 345 10.87 9.73 18.08
N LEU A 346 11.31 10.78 17.39
CA LEU A 346 12.50 11.53 17.74
C LEU A 346 12.38 12.22 19.12
N GLY A 347 11.19 12.77 19.42
CA GLY A 347 10.87 13.37 20.70
C GLY A 347 10.90 12.35 21.83
N ARG A 348 10.40 11.13 21.60
CA ARG A 348 10.50 10.02 22.55
C ARG A 348 11.95 9.57 22.78
N LEU A 349 12.75 9.44 21.72
CA LEU A 349 14.17 9.06 21.82
C LEU A 349 15.04 10.12 22.50
N SER A 350 14.73 11.39 22.30
CA SER A 350 15.56 12.51 22.75
C SER A 350 15.07 13.15 24.05
N GLY A 351 13.87 12.80 24.51
CA GLY A 351 13.20 13.47 25.63
C GLY A 351 12.75 14.91 25.30
N LEU A 352 12.68 15.29 24.02
CA LEU A 352 12.45 16.67 23.58
C LEU A 352 11.00 16.94 23.18
N PRO A 353 10.45 18.12 23.53
CA PRO A 353 9.08 18.52 23.18
C PRO A 353 8.85 18.60 21.66
N VAL A 354 7.62 18.31 21.25
CA VAL A 354 7.19 18.21 19.85
C VAL A 354 6.03 19.18 19.57
N VAL A 355 6.24 20.11 18.66
CA VAL A 355 5.22 21.00 18.12
C VAL A 355 4.79 20.49 16.74
N TYR A 356 3.49 20.51 16.45
CA TYR A 356 2.95 20.07 15.17
C TYR A 356 2.23 21.21 14.46
N GLU A 357 2.65 21.56 13.24
CA GLU A 357 1.87 22.40 12.33
C GLU A 357 0.87 21.52 11.58
N TYR A 358 -0.42 21.74 11.86
CA TYR A 358 -1.52 20.94 11.33
C TYR A 358 -2.30 21.68 10.26
N GLU A 359 -2.58 20.98 9.17
CA GLU A 359 -3.36 21.46 8.05
C GLU A 359 -4.32 20.36 7.58
N SER A 360 -5.63 20.58 7.75
CA SER A 360 -6.62 19.55 7.42
C SER A 360 -6.77 19.29 5.91
N ALA A 361 -6.34 20.22 5.05
CA ALA A 361 -6.33 20.00 3.60
C ALA A 361 -5.29 18.95 3.16
N ARG A 362 -4.21 18.79 3.95
CA ARG A 362 -3.20 17.74 3.76
C ARG A 362 -3.58 16.44 4.48
N ALA A 363 -4.53 16.49 5.42
CA ALA A 363 -5.13 15.33 6.08
C ALA A 363 -6.27 14.77 5.21
N GLY A 364 -6.00 13.67 4.51
CA GLY A 364 -7.01 13.00 3.68
C GLY A 364 -6.54 11.62 3.24
N PRO A 365 -7.48 10.70 2.94
CA PRO A 365 -7.17 9.32 2.60
C PRO A 365 -6.29 9.31 1.35
N ARG A 366 -5.03 8.89 1.46
CA ARG A 366 -4.09 8.87 0.32
C ARG A 366 -3.42 7.50 0.21
N GLY A 367 -3.61 6.85 -0.92
CA GLY A 367 -2.90 5.65 -1.35
C GLY A 367 -1.47 5.94 -1.82
N SER A 368 -0.75 4.89 -2.20
CA SER A 368 0.68 4.96 -2.54
C SER A 368 0.99 5.73 -3.83
N LEU A 369 0.01 5.87 -4.73
CA LEU A 369 0.12 6.60 -6.00
C LEU A 369 -0.53 8.00 -5.96
N GLY A 370 -0.87 8.50 -4.77
CA GLY A 370 -1.59 9.77 -4.62
C GLY A 370 -3.09 9.68 -4.88
N GLU A 371 -3.60 8.49 -5.18
CA GLU A 371 -5.04 8.21 -5.27
C GLU A 371 -5.71 8.37 -3.89
N CYS A 372 -6.95 8.87 -3.87
CA CYS A 372 -7.70 8.93 -2.61
C CYS A 372 -8.44 7.62 -2.36
N TRP A 373 -8.24 6.99 -1.20
CA TRP A 373 -9.07 5.84 -0.82
C TRP A 373 -10.53 6.28 -0.63
N PRO A 374 -11.51 5.37 -0.82
CA PRO A 374 -12.90 5.66 -0.48
C PRO A 374 -13.01 6.13 0.97
N ALA A 375 -13.78 7.19 1.23
CA ALA A 375 -13.84 7.84 2.55
C ALA A 375 -14.30 6.89 3.66
N ASP A 376 -15.16 5.93 3.34
CA ASP A 376 -15.72 4.91 4.21
C ASP A 376 -14.89 3.61 4.24
N SER A 377 -13.74 3.57 3.56
CA SER A 377 -12.87 2.40 3.55
C SER A 377 -12.17 2.20 4.90
N SER A 378 -11.72 0.96 5.14
CA SER A 378 -11.00 0.64 6.38
C SER A 378 -9.62 1.32 6.45
N LEU A 379 -8.91 1.48 5.33
CA LEU A 379 -7.65 2.23 5.29
C LEU A 379 -7.84 3.72 5.60
N SER A 380 -8.93 4.33 5.09
CA SER A 380 -9.29 5.71 5.42
C SER A 380 -9.55 5.90 6.93
N ARG A 381 -10.26 4.96 7.56
CA ARG A 381 -10.50 4.98 9.02
C ARG A 381 -9.20 4.85 9.81
N LEU A 382 -8.32 3.94 9.43
CA LEU A 382 -7.02 3.78 10.09
C LEU A 382 -6.17 5.04 9.96
N GLN A 383 -6.14 5.66 8.78
CA GLN A 383 -5.45 6.93 8.58
C GLN A 383 -6.02 8.05 9.47
N GLN A 384 -7.34 8.21 9.52
CA GLN A 384 -7.98 9.20 10.38
C GLN A 384 -7.66 8.97 11.86
N ALA A 385 -7.61 7.70 12.29
CA ALA A 385 -7.21 7.34 13.65
C ALA A 385 -5.76 7.74 13.94
N GLN A 386 -4.85 7.51 12.98
CA GLN A 386 -3.44 7.88 13.10
C GLN A 386 -3.23 9.40 13.09
N ASP A 387 -3.93 10.15 12.22
CA ASP A 387 -3.95 11.61 12.22
C ASP A 387 -4.38 12.16 13.58
N SER A 388 -5.50 11.64 14.11
CA SER A 388 -6.05 12.05 15.40
C SER A 388 -5.09 11.74 16.57
N ARG A 389 -4.41 10.59 16.50
CA ARG A 389 -3.38 10.22 17.48
C ARG A 389 -2.19 11.19 17.43
N CYS A 390 -1.69 11.51 16.24
CA CYS A 390 -0.59 12.46 16.06
C CYS A 390 -0.92 13.84 16.64
N LEU A 391 -2.13 14.33 16.41
CA LEU A 391 -2.63 15.58 17.00
C LEU A 391 -2.62 15.54 18.53
N ARG A 392 -3.19 14.50 19.14
CA ARG A 392 -3.24 14.36 20.60
C ARG A 392 -1.84 14.26 21.23
N ALA A 393 -0.93 13.56 20.56
CA ALA A 393 0.41 13.28 21.07
C ALA A 393 1.39 14.47 20.97
N ALA A 394 1.06 15.53 20.23
CA ALA A 394 1.88 16.74 20.22
C ALA A 394 2.00 17.36 21.62
N ASP A 395 2.98 18.22 21.87
CA ASP A 395 3.00 19.08 23.07
C ASP A 395 2.23 20.39 22.77
N ALA A 396 2.26 20.85 21.51
CA ALA A 396 1.44 21.97 21.02
C ALA A 396 1.07 21.75 19.54
N VAL A 397 -0.10 22.25 19.14
CA VAL A 397 -0.61 22.20 17.76
C VAL A 397 -0.76 23.62 17.23
N LEU A 398 -0.07 23.91 16.13
CA LEU A 398 -0.20 25.14 15.38
C LEU A 398 -1.20 24.94 14.25
N VAL A 399 -2.15 25.86 14.12
CA VAL A 399 -3.14 25.87 13.04
C VAL A 399 -3.20 27.26 12.42
N ARG A 400 -3.62 27.34 11.15
CA ARG A 400 -3.79 28.65 10.47
C ARG A 400 -5.24 29.08 10.36
N ARG A 401 -6.12 28.10 10.11
CA ARG A 401 -7.55 28.32 9.95
C ARG A 401 -8.28 27.90 11.22
N ALA A 402 -9.35 28.61 11.56
CA ALA A 402 -10.19 28.25 12.69
C ALA A 402 -10.74 26.82 12.56
N GLU A 403 -11.10 26.42 11.34
CA GLU A 403 -11.58 25.07 11.00
C GLU A 403 -10.56 23.97 11.34
N ASP A 404 -9.27 24.22 11.12
CA ASP A 404 -8.20 23.29 11.49
C ASP A 404 -8.11 23.15 13.02
N GLY A 405 -8.33 24.26 13.74
CA GLY A 405 -8.44 24.26 15.20
C GLY A 405 -9.64 23.47 15.71
N ASP A 406 -10.80 23.58 15.06
CA ASP A 406 -11.99 22.80 15.43
C ASP A 406 -11.79 21.30 15.18
N ARG A 407 -11.15 20.92 14.08
CA ARG A 407 -10.76 19.53 13.84
C ARG A 407 -9.78 19.00 14.88
N ALA A 408 -8.79 19.80 15.30
CA ALA A 408 -7.89 19.42 16.38
C ALA A 408 -8.63 19.22 17.72
N ARG A 409 -9.61 20.07 18.04
CA ARG A 409 -10.48 19.88 19.22
C ARG A 409 -11.32 18.61 19.12
N GLN A 410 -11.92 18.35 17.97
CA GLN A 410 -12.69 17.12 17.72
C GLN A 410 -11.82 15.86 17.85
N ALA A 411 -10.54 15.94 17.48
CA ALA A 411 -9.57 14.87 17.68
C ALA A 411 -9.15 14.69 19.17
N GLY A 412 -9.60 15.56 20.07
CA GLY A 412 -9.34 15.50 21.52
C GLY A 412 -8.13 16.31 21.99
N VAL A 413 -7.65 17.29 21.21
CA VAL A 413 -6.58 18.19 21.65
C VAL A 413 -7.15 19.26 22.58
N ALA A 414 -6.49 19.46 23.73
CA ALA A 414 -6.87 20.49 24.70
C ALA A 414 -6.72 21.91 24.09
N ALA A 415 -7.66 22.80 24.40
CA ALA A 415 -7.74 24.12 23.76
C ALA A 415 -6.51 25.01 24.03
N ASP A 416 -5.88 24.86 25.20
CA ASP A 416 -4.66 25.56 25.59
C ASP A 416 -3.42 25.11 24.81
N ARG A 417 -3.47 23.90 24.21
CA ARG A 417 -2.41 23.38 23.33
C ARG A 417 -2.59 23.77 21.87
N ILE A 418 -3.72 24.36 21.49
CA ILE A 418 -4.02 24.77 20.11
C ILE A 418 -3.73 26.26 19.97
N VAL A 419 -2.83 26.62 19.05
CA VAL A 419 -2.46 28.02 18.80
C VAL A 419 -2.67 28.36 17.34
N VAL A 420 -3.44 29.42 17.09
CA VAL A 420 -3.68 29.94 15.75
C VAL A 420 -2.55 30.91 15.38
N VAL A 421 -1.90 30.67 14.24
CA VAL A 421 -0.86 31.54 13.67
C VAL A 421 -1.39 32.11 12.34
N GLY A 422 -1.18 33.40 12.09
CA GLY A 422 -1.66 34.02 10.86
C GLY A 422 -0.96 33.48 9.60
N ASP A 423 -1.54 33.75 8.44
CA ASP A 423 -0.95 33.36 7.14
C ASP A 423 0.26 34.22 6.76
N ALA A 424 0.36 35.44 7.28
CA ALA A 424 1.41 36.39 6.93
C ALA A 424 2.65 36.23 7.81
N ALA A 425 3.79 35.85 7.23
CA ALA A 425 5.10 35.69 7.88
C ALA A 425 5.65 37.00 8.52
N THR A 426 5.02 37.43 9.60
CA THR A 426 5.25 38.70 10.30
C THR A 426 6.09 38.52 11.56
N GLU A 427 6.60 39.62 12.12
CA GLU A 427 7.27 39.57 13.43
C GLU A 427 6.34 39.10 14.56
N ALA A 428 5.02 39.36 14.45
CA ALA A 428 4.02 38.87 15.38
C ALA A 428 3.90 37.34 15.37
N ASP A 429 4.05 36.71 14.20
CA ASP A 429 4.10 35.25 14.09
C ASP A 429 5.36 34.67 14.73
N ALA A 430 6.52 35.30 14.54
CA ALA A 430 7.75 34.86 15.19
C ALA A 430 7.67 34.97 16.72
N ALA A 431 7.02 36.02 17.24
CA ALA A 431 6.75 36.16 18.68
C ALA A 431 5.77 35.08 19.17
N THR A 432 4.75 34.76 18.39
CA THR A 432 3.78 33.70 18.69
C THR A 432 4.48 32.33 18.75
N LEU A 433 5.31 32.00 17.75
CA LEU A 433 6.11 30.78 17.73
C LEU A 433 7.06 30.67 18.93
N ALA A 434 7.71 31.78 19.32
CA ALA A 434 8.56 31.80 20.52
C ALA A 434 7.77 31.43 21.79
N ARG A 435 6.54 31.95 21.92
CA ARG A 435 5.63 31.61 23.04
C ARG A 435 5.22 30.14 22.99
N VAL A 436 4.91 29.59 21.81
CA VAL A 436 4.57 28.17 21.66
C VAL A 436 5.73 27.27 22.07
N TYR A 437 6.96 27.61 21.67
CA TYR A 437 8.13 26.84 22.08
C TYR A 437 8.36 26.89 23.59
N ALA A 438 8.16 28.05 24.22
CA ALA A 438 8.23 28.17 25.68
C ALA A 438 7.16 27.33 26.38
N MET A 439 5.91 27.39 25.89
CA MET A 439 4.77 26.62 26.41
C MET A 439 5.01 25.10 26.32
N ALA A 440 5.39 24.61 25.14
CA ALA A 440 5.67 23.18 24.92
C ALA A 440 6.82 22.68 25.80
N GLY A 441 7.87 23.49 25.98
CA GLY A 441 8.98 23.18 26.89
C GLY A 441 8.55 23.10 28.36
N ALA A 442 7.68 24.00 28.82
CA ALA A 442 7.18 24.02 30.20
C ALA A 442 6.26 22.83 30.52
N SER A 443 5.34 22.50 29.61
CA SER A 443 4.41 21.37 29.76
C SER A 443 5.14 20.04 29.98
N ARG A 444 6.18 19.79 29.16
CA ARG A 444 6.95 18.56 29.25
C ARG A 444 7.82 18.46 30.50
N LYS A 445 8.34 19.59 30.98
CA LYS A 445 9.05 19.63 32.26
C LYS A 445 8.12 19.29 33.43
N ALA A 446 6.88 19.80 33.43
CA ALA A 446 5.88 19.46 34.44
C ALA A 446 5.53 17.96 34.45
N VAL A 447 5.43 17.32 33.29
CA VAL A 447 5.22 15.85 33.18
C VAL A 447 6.42 15.06 33.70
N ALA A 448 7.65 15.51 33.42
CA ALA A 448 8.87 14.86 33.91
C ALA A 448 9.08 15.02 35.43
N ASP A 449 8.58 16.13 36.01
CA ASP A 449 8.70 16.46 37.43
C ASP A 449 7.52 15.92 38.27
N THR A 450 6.52 15.29 37.66
CA THR A 450 5.42 14.61 38.36
C THR A 450 5.82 13.15 38.65
N PRO A 451 5.88 12.73 39.93
CA PRO A 451 6.47 11.46 40.36
C PRO A 451 5.72 10.21 39.89
#